data_AF-A0A7C5XJZ3-F1
#
_entry.id   AF-A0A7C5XJZ3-F1
#
_cell.length_a   1.000
_cell.length_b   1.000
_cell.length_c   1.000
_cell.angle_alpha   90.00
_cell.angle_beta   90.00
_cell.angle_gamma   90.00
#
_symmetry.space_group_name_H-M   'P 1'
#
loop_
_entity.id
_entity.type
_entity.pdbx_description
1 polymer ?
#
loop_
_entity_poly.entity_id
_entity_poly.type
_entity_poly.pdbx_seq_one_letter_code
_entity_poly.pdbx_strand_id
1 'polypeptide(L)' 'TSFIHGFEKAAPLAFTCLLCGRCKSVCPMEIDIPEMILKLRKILIETGYIPPPIESIAKNVEVYGNPYGVREKIK' A
#
# COMPACT_ATOMS: atom_id res chain seq x y z
N THR A 1 -10.07 1.51 12.67
CA THR A 1 -10.32 2.31 11.44
C THR A 1 -9.60 3.62 11.54
N SER A 2 -9.07 4.17 10.44
CA SER A 2 -8.19 5.36 10.43
C SER A 2 -8.75 6.56 11.20
N PHE A 3 -10.04 6.81 11.09
CA PHE A 3 -10.72 7.94 11.72
C PHE A 3 -11.06 7.76 13.21
N ILE A 4 -11.03 6.52 13.73
CA ILE A 4 -11.45 6.22 15.12
C ILE A 4 -10.26 5.72 15.95
N HIS A 5 -9.39 4.92 15.35
CA HIS A 5 -8.27 4.24 16.03
C HIS A 5 -6.90 4.82 15.65
N GLY A 6 -6.87 5.88 14.85
CA GLY A 6 -5.65 6.53 14.36
C GLY A 6 -5.02 5.88 13.13
N PHE A 7 -4.09 6.60 12.50
CA PHE A 7 -3.39 6.17 11.28
C PHE A 7 -2.38 5.05 11.54
N GLU A 8 -1.73 5.03 12.72
CA GLU A 8 -0.79 3.98 13.12
C GLU A 8 -1.40 2.57 13.01
N LYS A 9 -2.58 2.38 13.62
CA LYS A 9 -3.29 1.09 13.59
C LYS A 9 -3.94 0.81 12.24
N ALA A 10 -4.21 1.83 11.44
CA ALA A 10 -4.85 1.69 10.14
C ALA A 10 -3.87 1.34 9.01
N ALA A 11 -2.61 1.78 9.12
CA ALA A 11 -1.57 1.50 8.14
C ALA A 11 -1.46 0.00 7.79
N PRO A 12 -1.19 -0.92 8.73
CA PRO A 12 -1.05 -2.34 8.40
C PRO A 12 -2.32 -2.91 7.75
N LEU A 13 -3.51 -2.44 8.16
CA LEU A 13 -4.79 -2.87 7.59
C LEU A 13 -5.01 -2.35 6.16
N ALA A 14 -4.57 -1.13 5.82
CA ALA A 14 -4.68 -0.61 4.47
C ALA A 14 -3.74 -1.36 3.50
N PHE A 15 -2.58 -1.81 3.98
CA PHE A 15 -1.59 -2.52 3.18
C PHE A 15 -1.85 -4.03 3.05
N THR A 16 -2.84 -4.61 3.74
CA THR A 16 -3.25 -6.02 3.53
C THR A 16 -4.09 -6.22 2.27
N CYS A 17 -4.75 -5.17 1.77
CA CYS A 17 -5.55 -5.24 0.55
C CYS A 17 -4.66 -5.54 -0.67
N LEU A 18 -4.96 -6.58 -1.44
CA LEU A 18 -4.20 -6.88 -2.67
C LEU A 18 -4.64 -6.05 -3.89
N LEU A 19 -5.61 -5.14 -3.72
CA LEU A 19 -6.23 -4.36 -4.79
C LEU A 19 -6.80 -5.24 -5.93
N CYS A 20 -7.29 -6.43 -5.61
CA CYS A 20 -7.79 -7.40 -6.61
C CYS A 20 -9.15 -7.05 -7.24
N GLY A 21 -9.83 -5.99 -6.78
CA GLY A 21 -11.09 -5.52 -7.37
C GLY A 21 -12.34 -6.35 -7.07
N ARG A 22 -12.22 -7.55 -6.48
CA ARG A 22 -13.36 -8.46 -6.28
C ARG A 22 -14.48 -7.90 -5.41
N CYS A 23 -14.15 -7.06 -4.42
CA CYS A 23 -15.17 -6.40 -3.61
C CYS A 23 -16.00 -5.37 -4.41
N LYS A 24 -15.38 -4.64 -5.35
CA LYS A 24 -16.08 -3.72 -6.26
C LYS A 24 -17.00 -4.49 -7.21
N SER A 25 -16.52 -5.60 -7.79
CA SER A 25 -17.29 -6.35 -8.79
C SER A 25 -18.57 -6.98 -8.26
N VAL A 26 -18.63 -7.28 -6.96
CA VAL A 26 -19.80 -7.92 -6.32
C VAL A 26 -20.69 -6.93 -5.58
N CYS A 27 -20.29 -5.66 -5.46
CA CYS A 27 -21.00 -4.71 -4.62
C CYS A 27 -22.31 -4.26 -5.29
N PRO A 28 -23.49 -4.50 -4.68
CA PRO A 28 -24.76 -4.06 -5.23
C PRO A 28 -24.97 -2.54 -5.16
N MET A 29 -24.17 -1.85 -4.33
CA MET A 29 -24.23 -0.40 -4.11
C MET A 29 -23.15 0.36 -4.90
N GLU A 30 -22.42 -0.32 -5.79
CA GLU A 30 -21.39 0.28 -6.65
C GLU A 30 -20.26 0.99 -5.87
N ILE A 31 -19.94 0.50 -4.66
CA ILE A 31 -18.87 1.08 -3.83
C ILE A 31 -17.50 0.63 -4.34
N ASP A 32 -16.64 1.61 -4.65
CA ASP A 32 -15.26 1.37 -5.08
C ASP A 32 -14.28 1.31 -3.89
N ILE A 33 -14.33 0.20 -3.15
CA ILE A 33 -13.42 -0.05 -2.03
C ILE A 33 -11.94 -0.06 -2.45
N PRO A 34 -11.52 -0.71 -3.57
CA PRO A 34 -10.13 -0.69 -4.00
C PRO A 34 -9.57 0.73 -4.17
N GLU A 35 -10.33 1.61 -4.82
CA GLU A 35 -9.94 3.01 -5.02
C GLU A 35 -9.87 3.78 -3.70
N MET A 36 -10.82 3.54 -2.78
CA MET A 36 -10.79 4.14 -1.45
C MET A 36 -9.54 3.71 -0.65
N ILE A 37 -9.16 2.44 -0.72
CA ILE A 37 -7.95 1.94 -0.07
C ILE A 37 -6.69 2.53 -0.71
N LEU A 38 -6.65 2.69 -2.03
CA LEU A 38 -5.52 3.30 -2.72
C LEU A 38 -5.33 4.76 -2.28
N LYS A 39 -6.41 5.54 -2.17
CA LYS A 39 -6.39 6.90 -1.62
C LYS A 39 -5.93 6.93 -0.17
N LEU A 40 -6.40 5.99 0.66
CA LEU A 40 -5.95 5.88 2.04
C LEU A 40 -4.44 5.60 2.13
N ARG A 41 -3.89 4.72 1.30
CA ARG A 41 -2.44 4.46 1.25
C ARG A 41 -1.65 5.72 0.92
N LYS A 42 -2.13 6.53 -0.03
CA LYS A 42 -1.49 7.80 -0.37
C LYS A 42 -1.41 8.73 0.85
N ILE A 43 -2.53 8.90 1.55
CA ILE A 43 -2.59 9.71 2.79
C ILE A 43 -1.65 9.15 3.86
N LEU A 44 -1.61 7.83 4.03
CA LEU A 44 -0.72 7.19 5.02
C LEU A 44 0.75 7.42 4.71
N ILE A 45 1.14 7.39 3.43
CA ILE A 45 2.51 7.70 3.00
C ILE A 45 2.83 9.18 3.26
N GLU A 46 1.95 10.09 2.89
CA GLU A 46 2.11 11.54 3.11
C GLU A 46 2.21 11.91 4.59
N THR A 47 1.55 11.14 5.46
CA THR A 47 1.55 11.32 6.92
C THR A 47 2.66 10.54 7.63
N GLY A 48 3.50 9.81 6.90
CA GLY A 48 4.65 9.07 7.44
C GLY A 48 4.33 7.71 8.06
N TYR A 49 3.09 7.23 7.97
CA TYR A 49 2.68 5.92 8.49
C TYR A 49 2.87 4.82 7.44
N ILE A 50 4.13 4.56 7.10
CA ILE A 50 4.53 3.58 6.08
C ILE A 50 4.94 2.27 6.78
N PRO A 51 4.41 1.10 6.35
CA PRO A 51 4.87 -0.18 6.89
C PRO A 51 6.34 -0.44 6.55
N PRO A 52 7.16 -0.97 7.48
CA PRO A 52 8.59 -1.20 7.25
C PRO A 52 8.94 -2.01 5.98
N PRO A 53 8.19 -3.06 5.59
CA PRO A 53 8.47 -3.79 4.35
C PRO A 53 8.30 -2.95 3.08
N ILE A 54 7.39 -1.97 3.10
CA ILE A 54 7.16 -1.10 1.95
C ILE A 54 8.26 -0.05 1.87
N GLU A 55 8.70 0.47 3.02
CA GLU A 55 9.82 1.41 3.10
C GLU A 55 11.13 0.79 2.59
N SER A 56 11.42 -0.47 2.96
CA SER A 56 12.62 -1.17 2.48
C SER A 56 12.57 -1.42 0.97
N ILE A 57 11.41 -1.80 0.43
CA ILE A 57 11.21 -1.96 -1.01
C ILE A 57 11.44 -0.63 -1.74
N ALA A 58 10.91 0.49 -1.24
CA ALA A 58 11.10 1.80 -1.84
C ALA A 58 12.60 2.19 -1.87
N LYS A 59 13.32 2.00 -0.76
CA LYS A 59 14.76 2.21 -0.68
C LYS A 59 15.54 1.32 -1.66
N ASN A 60 15.13 0.07 -1.82
CA ASN A 60 15.76 -0.83 -2.78
C ASN A 60 15.60 -0.34 -4.22
N VAL A 61 14.42 0.18 -4.57
CA VAL A 61 14.17 0.77 -5.90
C VAL A 61 15.07 1.99 -6.11
N GLU A 62 15.23 2.85 -5.12
CA GLU A 62 16.10 4.04 -5.21
C GLU A 62 17.59 3.67 -5.37
N VAL A 63 18.08 2.66 -4.63
CA VAL A 63 19.51 2.31 -4.59
C VAL A 63 19.92 1.36 -5.72
N TYR A 64 19.09 0.37 -6.02
CA TYR A 64 19.43 -0.73 -6.95
C TYR A 64 18.63 -0.68 -8.25
N GLY A 65 17.66 0.22 -8.37
CA GLY A 65 16.74 0.28 -9.52
C GLY A 65 15.70 -0.83 -9.53
N ASN A 66 15.62 -1.67 -8.48
CA ASN A 66 14.66 -2.77 -8.38
C ASN A 66 14.24 -3.03 -6.92
N PRO A 67 13.03 -3.57 -6.70
CA PRO A 67 12.49 -3.77 -5.34
C PRO A 67 13.21 -4.88 -4.55
N TYR A 68 13.93 -5.77 -5.23
CA TYR A 68 14.59 -6.93 -4.60
C TYR A 68 15.95 -6.60 -3.99
N GLY A 69 16.50 -5.42 -4.27
CA GLY A 69 17.81 -4.99 -3.76
C GLY A 69 18.99 -5.78 -4.35
N VAL A 70 18.79 -6.44 -5.49
CA VAL A 70 19.84 -7.21 -6.16
C VAL A 70 20.49 -6.36 -7.24
N ARG A 71 21.82 -6.36 -7.34
CA ARG A 71 22.49 -5.80 -8.52
C ARG A 71 22.32 -6.81 -9.65
N GLU A 72 21.46 -6.50 -10.63
CA GLU A 72 21.28 -7.38 -11.79
C GLU A 72 22.65 -7.75 -12.37
N LYS A 73 23.00 -9.03 -12.33
CA LYS A 73 24.08 -9.53 -13.18
C LYS A 73 23.50 -9.57 -14.58
N ILE A 74 23.73 -8.49 -15.33
CA ILE A 74 23.56 -8.47 -16.78
C ILE A 74 24.31 -9.69 -17.33
N LYS A 75 23.56 -10.66 -17.85
CA LYS A 75 24.10 -11.72 -18.71
C LYS A 75 24.04 -11.24 -20.14
#